data_AF-A0A945B9V1-F1
#
_entry.id   AF-A0A945B9V1-F1
#
_cell.length_a   1.000
_cell.length_b   1.000
_cell.length_c   1.000
_cell.angle_alpha   90.00
_cell.angle_beta   90.00
_cell.angle_gamma   90.00
#
_symmetry.space_group_name_H-M   'P 1'
#
loop_
_entity.id
_entity.type
_entity.pdbx_description
1 polymer ?
#
loop_
_entity_poly.entity_id
_entity_poly.type
_entity_poly.pdbx_seq_one_letter_code
_entity_poly.pdbx_strand_id
1 'polypeptide(L)'
;MKNLLKVINIIGPWKSSIIGTIVIIIAIKAIMNFLSFAEFSRVEFEWMAQPDLNDDSGSSYDDYRNMRRIDNEIYKYSLLNYSNPQYYSYNKTIKSIIVFEVIDCDALSVRPLSFELYAESMGEGELLNTRNPSVKPTLITLDMNEYSIMKGLCDLSPKEFEILKNDKV
;
A
#
# COMPACT_ATOMS: atom_id res chain seq x y z
N MET A 1 18.36 27.84 -22.67
CA MET A 1 16.88 27.80 -22.54
C MET A 1 16.40 29.15 -22.02
N LYS A 2 16.05 30.03 -22.96
CA LYS A 2 15.31 31.28 -22.74
C LYS A 2 13.85 30.95 -23.05
N ASN A 3 12.92 31.23 -22.14
CA ASN A 3 11.47 31.44 -22.35
C ASN A 3 10.60 30.92 -21.19
N LEU A 4 10.73 31.51 -19.99
CA LEU A 4 9.71 31.35 -18.93
C LEU A 4 9.42 32.63 -18.12
N LEU A 5 10.05 33.76 -18.45
CA LEU A 5 9.89 35.04 -17.75
C LEU A 5 9.19 36.11 -18.60
N LYS A 6 8.05 35.76 -19.20
CA LYS A 6 7.24 36.70 -19.99
C LYS A 6 5.74 36.60 -19.67
N VAL A 7 5.38 36.62 -18.39
CA VAL A 7 3.96 36.74 -17.97
C VAL A 7 3.73 37.77 -16.84
N ILE A 8 4.76 38.47 -16.36
CA ILE A 8 4.58 39.45 -15.27
C ILE A 8 5.07 40.82 -15.74
N ASN A 9 4.31 41.48 -16.60
CA ASN A 9 4.40 42.93 -16.78
C ASN A 9 3.17 43.48 -17.53
N ILE A 10 1.98 43.31 -16.95
CA ILE A 10 0.80 44.11 -17.30
C ILE A 10 0.01 44.39 -16.02
N ILE A 11 0.56 45.16 -15.07
CA ILE A 11 -0.25 45.79 -14.01
C ILE A 11 0.32 47.18 -13.74
N GLY A 12 -0.40 48.21 -14.20
CA GLY A 12 -0.15 49.62 -13.85
C GLY A 12 -0.46 49.91 -12.38
N PRO A 13 -0.47 51.18 -11.95
CA PRO A 13 -0.72 51.54 -10.54
C PRO A 13 -2.20 51.34 -10.22
N TRP A 14 -2.59 50.11 -9.93
CA TRP A 14 -3.93 49.80 -9.43
C TRP A 14 -3.99 50.27 -7.98
N LYS A 15 -4.83 51.29 -7.74
CA LYS A 15 -5.39 51.60 -6.42
C LYS A 15 -5.72 50.28 -5.74
N SER A 16 -5.22 50.08 -4.52
CA SER A 16 -5.43 48.90 -3.69
C SER A 16 -6.93 48.65 -3.47
N SER A 17 -7.54 47.98 -4.42
CA SER A 17 -8.93 47.55 -4.39
C SER A 17 -9.00 46.34 -3.48
N ILE A 18 -9.87 46.43 -2.48
CA ILE A 18 -10.23 45.34 -1.54
C ILE A 18 -10.45 44.00 -2.27
N ILE A 19 -10.91 44.07 -3.52
CA ILE A 19 -11.16 42.91 -4.39
C ILE A 19 -9.87 42.14 -4.72
N GLY A 20 -8.74 42.83 -4.96
CA GLY A 20 -7.46 42.18 -5.27
C GLY A 20 -6.93 41.36 -4.08
N THR A 21 -7.07 41.89 -2.87
CA THR A 21 -6.66 41.20 -1.64
C THR A 21 -7.53 39.96 -1.38
N ILE A 22 -8.85 40.04 -1.63
CA ILE A 22 -9.76 38.91 -1.46
C ILE A 22 -9.40 37.75 -2.40
N VAL A 23 -9.09 38.04 -3.67
CA VAL A 23 -8.71 37.01 -4.66
C VAL A 23 -7.41 36.30 -4.25
N ILE A 24 -6.42 37.05 -3.76
CA ILE A 24 -5.14 36.47 -3.29
C ILE A 24 -5.37 35.57 -2.06
N ILE A 25 -6.22 35.98 -1.12
CA ILE A 25 -6.55 35.18 0.08
C ILE A 25 -7.26 33.87 -0.31
N ILE A 26 -8.21 33.92 -1.26
CA ILE A 26 -8.90 32.71 -1.74
C ILE A 26 -7.92 31.76 -2.44
N ALA A 27 -7.02 32.28 -3.28
CA ALA A 27 -6.02 31.47 -3.95
C ALA A 27 -5.03 30.83 -2.96
N ILE A 28 -4.56 31.57 -1.96
CA ILE A 28 -3.69 31.04 -0.90
C ILE A 28 -4.41 29.97 -0.08
N LYS A 29 -5.69 30.17 0.25
CA LYS A 29 -6.50 29.18 0.98
C LYS A 29 -6.74 27.91 0.16
N ALA A 30 -6.95 28.03 -1.15
CA ALA A 30 -7.07 26.87 -2.05
C ALA A 30 -5.74 26.11 -2.19
N ILE A 31 -4.61 26.82 -2.29
CA ILE A 31 -3.27 26.21 -2.34
C ILE A 31 -2.93 25.54 -1.00
N MET A 32 -3.25 26.15 0.14
CA MET A 32 -3.02 25.53 1.45
C MET A 32 -3.91 24.31 1.67
N ASN A 33 -5.18 24.34 1.24
CA ASN A 33 -6.04 23.15 1.23
C ASN A 33 -5.49 22.07 0.29
N PHE A 34 -4.82 22.44 -0.80
CA PHE A 34 -4.21 21.47 -1.71
C PHE A 34 -2.91 20.87 -1.15
N LEU A 35 -2.13 21.65 -0.40
CA LEU A 35 -0.88 21.21 0.24
C LEU A 35 -1.11 20.35 1.49
N SER A 36 -2.26 20.48 2.16
CA SER A 36 -2.62 19.63 3.31
C SER A 36 -3.01 18.19 2.96
N PHE A 37 -3.18 17.85 1.67
CA PHE A 37 -3.40 16.46 1.23
C PHE A 37 -2.09 15.71 0.90
N ALA A 38 -0.95 16.40 0.93
CA ALA A 38 0.35 15.81 0.61
C ALA A 38 1.04 15.13 1.81
N GLU A 39 0.38 15.07 2.97
CA GLU A 39 0.71 14.06 3.98
C GLU A 39 0.18 12.72 3.48
N PHE A 40 0.92 12.12 2.53
CA PHE A 40 0.80 10.70 2.25
C PHE A 40 0.97 9.97 3.59
N SER A 41 -0.16 9.52 4.15
CA SER A 41 -0.16 8.66 5.32
C SER A 41 0.75 7.47 4.97
N ARG A 42 1.92 7.38 5.60
CA ARG A 42 2.64 6.11 5.63
C ARG A 42 1.66 5.12 6.22
N VAL A 43 1.33 4.07 5.46
CA VAL A 43 0.48 3.00 5.95
C VAL A 43 1.18 2.44 7.19
N GLU A 44 0.53 2.54 8.34
CA GLU A 44 1.01 1.95 9.58
C GLU A 44 0.57 0.49 9.56
N PHE A 45 1.53 -0.42 9.48
CA PHE A 45 1.26 -1.85 9.39
C PHE A 45 1.12 -2.48 10.77
N GLU A 46 0.12 -3.36 10.92
CA GLU A 46 -0.10 -4.17 12.11
C GLU A 46 0.01 -5.66 11.74
N TRP A 47 1.24 -6.16 11.73
CA TRP A 47 1.56 -7.51 11.27
C TRP A 47 1.08 -8.60 12.23
N MET A 48 0.20 -9.46 11.74
CA MET A 48 -0.25 -10.66 12.45
C MET A 48 0.31 -11.91 11.78
N ALA A 49 1.00 -12.74 12.57
CA ALA A 49 1.67 -13.94 12.07
C ALA A 49 0.66 -14.96 11.50
N GLN A 50 1.05 -15.62 10.42
CA GLN A 50 0.34 -16.73 9.77
C GLN A 50 1.11 -18.03 10.03
N PRO A 51 0.98 -18.65 11.22
CA PRO A 51 1.80 -19.79 11.60
C PRO A 51 1.67 -20.97 10.64
N ASP A 52 0.50 -21.15 10.04
CA ASP A 52 0.22 -22.23 9.08
C ASP A 52 0.92 -22.05 7.72
N LEU A 53 1.48 -20.86 7.47
CA LEU A 53 2.24 -20.51 6.25
C LEU A 53 3.74 -20.35 6.53
N ASN A 54 4.19 -20.62 7.75
CA ASN A 54 5.61 -20.59 8.07
C ASN A 54 6.25 -21.91 7.65
N ASP A 55 7.40 -21.81 6.99
CA ASP A 55 8.23 -22.95 6.61
C ASP A 55 9.70 -22.65 6.88
N ASP A 56 10.60 -23.55 6.48
CA ASP A 56 12.04 -23.34 6.66
C ASP A 56 12.57 -22.12 5.87
N SER A 57 11.81 -21.60 4.91
CA SER A 57 12.18 -20.45 4.08
C SER A 57 11.87 -19.12 4.76
N GLY A 58 10.90 -19.06 5.67
CA GLY A 58 10.51 -17.81 6.30
C GLY A 58 9.25 -17.83 7.16
N SER A 59 8.92 -16.64 7.65
CA SER A 59 7.69 -16.37 8.39
C SER A 59 6.77 -15.45 7.60
N SER A 60 5.49 -15.79 7.57
CA SER A 60 4.45 -15.05 6.86
C SER A 60 3.56 -14.28 7.83
N TYR A 61 3.11 -13.10 7.42
CA TYR A 61 2.26 -12.21 8.20
C TYR A 61 1.23 -11.56 7.29
N ASP A 62 0.07 -11.24 7.85
CA ASP A 62 -0.95 -10.43 7.18
C ASP A 62 -1.24 -9.19 8.04
N ASP A 63 -1.55 -8.08 7.38
CA ASP A 63 -2.05 -6.89 8.06
C ASP A 63 -3.57 -6.80 7.89
N TYR A 64 -4.31 -7.40 8.82
CA TYR A 64 -5.77 -7.38 8.79
C TYR A 64 -6.30 -5.95 8.93
N ARG A 65 -5.65 -5.05 9.68
CA ARG A 65 -6.13 -3.68 9.91
C ARG A 65 -6.25 -2.88 8.61
N ASN A 66 -5.31 -3.07 7.69
CA ASN A 66 -5.31 -2.39 6.39
C ASN A 66 -6.05 -3.15 5.29
N MET A 67 -6.69 -4.29 5.59
CA MET A 67 -7.51 -5.02 4.60
C MET A 67 -8.77 -4.26 4.22
N ARG A 68 -9.17 -4.41 2.96
CA ARG A 68 -10.38 -3.80 2.41
C ARG A 68 -11.12 -4.81 1.55
N ARG A 69 -12.44 -4.89 1.73
CA ARG A 69 -13.33 -5.63 0.83
C ARG A 69 -14.08 -4.65 -0.06
N ILE A 70 -14.02 -4.87 -1.36
CA ILE A 70 -14.78 -4.12 -2.36
C ILE A 70 -15.48 -5.16 -3.21
N ASP A 71 -16.82 -5.21 -3.12
CA ASP A 71 -17.63 -6.26 -3.73
C ASP A 71 -17.14 -7.66 -3.30
N ASN A 72 -16.68 -8.46 -4.26
CA ASN A 72 -16.17 -9.80 -4.02
C ASN A 72 -14.64 -9.92 -4.12
N GLU A 73 -13.95 -8.77 -4.04
CA GLU A 73 -12.50 -8.70 -3.98
C GLU A 73 -12.03 -8.27 -2.59
N ILE A 74 -10.99 -8.92 -2.08
CA ILE A 74 -10.32 -8.54 -0.85
C ILE A 74 -8.91 -8.05 -1.19
N TYR A 75 -8.63 -6.80 -0.85
CA TYR A 75 -7.33 -6.17 -1.00
C TYR A 75 -6.61 -6.24 0.34
N LYS A 76 -5.39 -6.79 0.35
CA LYS A 76 -4.61 -6.96 1.57
C LYS A 76 -3.11 -6.72 1.38
N TYR A 77 -2.45 -6.45 2.50
CA TYR A 77 -1.00 -6.49 2.61
C TYR A 77 -0.59 -7.78 3.32
N SER A 78 0.35 -8.49 2.72
CA SER A 78 1.05 -9.61 3.33
C SER A 78 2.53 -9.31 3.42
N LEU A 79 3.20 -9.91 4.39
CA LEU A 79 4.64 -9.78 4.61
C LEU A 79 5.28 -11.15 4.72
N LEU A 80 6.39 -11.33 4.00
CA LEU A 80 7.25 -12.49 4.10
C LEU A 80 8.60 -12.07 4.67
N ASN A 81 8.99 -12.63 5.80
CA ASN A 81 10.34 -12.55 6.35
C ASN A 81 11.13 -13.78 5.96
N TYR A 82 12.27 -13.61 5.30
CA TYR A 82 13.14 -14.72 4.98
C TYR A 82 13.96 -15.18 6.19
N SER A 83 13.97 -16.48 6.46
CA SER A 83 14.87 -17.10 7.44
C SER A 83 16.33 -16.94 7.02
N ASN A 84 16.60 -16.95 5.71
CA ASN A 84 17.91 -16.72 5.11
C ASN A 84 17.83 -15.56 4.09
N PRO A 85 18.66 -14.50 4.21
CA PRO A 85 18.61 -13.35 3.31
C PRO A 85 18.79 -13.75 1.83
N GLN A 86 17.98 -13.16 0.95
CA GLN A 86 18.01 -13.44 -0.50
C GLN A 86 18.88 -12.41 -1.22
N TYR A 87 19.79 -12.83 -2.08
CA TYR A 87 20.65 -11.88 -2.82
C TYR A 87 19.84 -11.10 -3.86
N TYR A 88 19.87 -9.77 -3.76
CA TYR A 88 19.27 -8.85 -4.73
C TYR A 88 20.29 -8.28 -5.71
N SER A 89 21.47 -7.94 -5.20
CA SER A 89 22.64 -7.49 -5.97
C SER A 89 23.92 -7.94 -5.30
N TYR A 90 25.08 -7.65 -5.91
CA TYR A 90 26.40 -8.04 -5.39
C TYR A 90 26.64 -7.65 -3.92
N ASN A 91 25.98 -6.60 -3.42
CA ASN A 91 26.17 -6.07 -2.07
C ASN A 91 24.87 -5.85 -1.27
N LYS A 92 23.73 -6.31 -1.79
CA LYS A 92 22.43 -6.12 -1.13
C LYS A 92 21.68 -7.43 -1.02
N THR A 93 21.10 -7.67 0.14
CA THR A 93 20.24 -8.81 0.43
C THR A 93 18.86 -8.33 0.86
N ILE A 94 17.83 -9.11 0.52
CA ILE A 94 16.45 -8.91 0.92
C ILE A 94 16.22 -9.77 2.15
N LYS A 95 15.70 -9.17 3.22
CA LYS A 95 15.30 -9.89 4.43
C LYS A 95 13.80 -9.98 4.58
N SER A 96 13.04 -9.06 3.97
CA SER A 96 11.60 -9.18 3.89
C SER A 96 11.01 -8.58 2.63
N ILE A 97 9.80 -9.03 2.29
CA ILE A 97 8.98 -8.50 1.21
C ILE A 97 7.61 -8.14 1.77
N ILE A 98 7.12 -6.94 1.45
CA ILE A 98 5.70 -6.60 1.57
C ILE A 98 5.06 -6.81 0.20
N VAL A 99 3.93 -7.51 0.18
CA VAL A 99 3.11 -7.74 -1.01
C VAL A 99 1.78 -7.03 -0.80
N PHE A 100 1.39 -6.17 -1.74
CA PHE A 100 0.01 -5.74 -1.85
C PHE A 100 -0.68 -6.62 -2.87
N GLU A 101 -1.78 -7.27 -2.51
CA GLU A 101 -2.44 -8.25 -3.37
C GLU A 101 -3.96 -8.14 -3.31
N VAL A 102 -4.60 -8.70 -4.33
CA VAL A 102 -6.05 -8.85 -4.41
C VAL A 102 -6.42 -10.33 -4.45
N ILE A 103 -7.42 -10.67 -3.65
CA ILE A 103 -8.08 -11.98 -3.64
C ILE A 103 -9.43 -11.80 -4.34
N ASP A 104 -9.65 -12.53 -5.43
CA ASP A 104 -10.95 -12.68 -6.07
C ASP A 104 -11.67 -13.86 -5.43
N CYS A 105 -12.75 -13.59 -4.69
CA CYS A 105 -13.50 -14.61 -3.96
C CYS A 105 -14.46 -15.44 -4.82
N ASP A 106 -14.76 -15.03 -6.06
CA ASP A 106 -15.58 -15.83 -6.99
C ASP A 106 -14.72 -16.94 -7.59
N ALA A 107 -13.53 -16.56 -8.06
CA ALA A 107 -12.58 -17.50 -8.65
C ALA A 107 -11.70 -18.21 -7.61
N LEU A 108 -11.73 -17.75 -6.35
CA LEU A 108 -10.78 -18.10 -5.29
C LEU A 108 -9.34 -18.03 -5.80
N SER A 109 -8.96 -16.85 -6.28
CA SER A 109 -7.65 -16.59 -6.88
C SER A 109 -6.95 -15.42 -6.20
N VAL A 110 -5.63 -15.43 -6.17
CA VAL A 110 -4.81 -14.32 -5.67
C VAL A 110 -4.00 -13.72 -6.81
N ARG A 111 -3.84 -12.39 -6.79
CA ARG A 111 -2.96 -11.68 -7.71
C ARG A 111 -2.18 -10.60 -6.95
N PRO A 112 -0.84 -10.67 -6.95
CA PRO A 112 -0.04 -9.59 -6.41
C PRO A 112 -0.17 -8.35 -7.31
N LEU A 113 -0.32 -7.19 -6.70
CA LEU A 113 -0.44 -5.88 -7.33
C LEU A 113 0.87 -5.10 -7.24
N SER A 114 1.59 -5.22 -6.12
CA SER A 114 2.92 -4.67 -5.94
C SER A 114 3.76 -5.50 -4.96
N PHE A 115 5.08 -5.35 -5.08
CA PHE A 115 6.09 -5.86 -4.17
C PHE A 115 6.97 -4.72 -3.70
N GLU A 116 7.26 -4.68 -2.40
CA GLU A 116 8.26 -3.80 -1.79
C GLU A 116 9.32 -4.67 -1.11
N LEU A 117 10.58 -4.48 -1.52
CA LEU A 117 11.71 -5.31 -1.09
C LEU A 117 12.54 -4.56 -0.05
N TYR A 118 12.78 -5.17 1.10
CA TYR A 118 13.43 -4.52 2.24
C TYR A 118 14.72 -5.21 2.66
N ALA A 119 15.70 -4.40 3.06
CA ALA A 119 17.00 -4.86 3.55
C ALA A 119 16.96 -5.43 4.97
N GLU A 120 15.94 -5.07 5.76
CA GLU A 120 15.69 -5.59 7.09
C GLU A 120 14.37 -6.37 7.16
N SER A 121 14.19 -7.15 8.23
CA SER A 121 12.94 -7.88 8.48
C SER A 121 11.78 -6.94 8.78
N MET A 122 10.55 -7.47 8.76
CA MET A 122 9.31 -6.75 9.11
C MET A 122 9.02 -5.53 8.22
N GLY A 123 9.59 -5.48 7.01
CA GLY A 123 9.36 -4.37 6.08
C GLY A 123 10.11 -3.11 6.49
N GLU A 124 11.21 -3.27 7.22
CA GLU A 124 12.00 -2.16 7.76
C GLU A 124 13.31 -1.93 6.99
N GLY A 125 14.00 -0.86 7.37
CA GLY A 125 15.30 -0.51 6.80
C GLY A 125 15.21 0.14 5.42
N GLU A 126 16.24 -0.08 4.60
CA GLU A 126 16.30 0.47 3.24
C GLU A 126 15.29 -0.24 2.33
N LEU A 127 14.37 0.52 1.74
CA LEU A 127 13.56 0.06 0.60
C LEU A 127 14.46 -0.11 -0.61
N LEU A 128 14.69 -1.35 -1.00
CA LEU A 128 15.61 -1.73 -2.08
C LEU A 128 14.97 -1.57 -3.47
N ASN A 129 13.68 -1.87 -3.58
CA ASN A 129 12.93 -1.80 -4.82
C ASN A 129 11.42 -1.83 -4.57
N THR A 130 10.65 -1.24 -5.48
CA THR A 130 9.20 -1.41 -5.61
C THR A 130 8.91 -1.93 -7.01
N ARG A 131 8.16 -3.03 -7.13
CA ARG A 131 7.82 -3.65 -8.41
C ARG A 131 6.32 -3.86 -8.54
N ASN A 132 5.78 -3.61 -9.71
CA ASN A 132 4.41 -3.97 -10.07
C ASN A 132 4.47 -5.24 -10.93
N PRO A 133 4.21 -6.43 -10.37
CA PRO A 133 4.26 -7.65 -11.14
C PRO A 133 3.18 -7.67 -12.23
N SER A 134 3.60 -7.99 -13.46
CA SER A 134 2.67 -8.39 -14.52
C SER A 134 2.37 -9.89 -14.41
N VAL A 135 1.90 -10.33 -13.24
CA VAL A 135 1.65 -11.74 -12.93
C VAL A 135 0.16 -12.04 -13.09
N LYS A 136 -0.15 -13.20 -13.68
CA LYS A 136 -1.53 -13.68 -13.83
C LYS A 136 -2.09 -14.09 -12.46
N PRO A 137 -3.41 -14.02 -12.24
CA PRO A 137 -4.02 -14.58 -11.04
C PRO A 137 -3.64 -16.06 -10.88
N THR A 138 -3.29 -16.43 -9.65
CA THR A 138 -3.05 -17.82 -9.24
C THR A 138 -4.32 -18.35 -8.60
N LEU A 139 -4.88 -19.42 -9.18
CA LEU A 139 -5.99 -20.14 -8.57
C LEU A 139 -5.50 -20.88 -7.33
N ILE A 140 -6.25 -20.79 -6.25
CA ILE A 140 -5.92 -21.47 -5.00
C ILE A 140 -6.68 -22.78 -4.93
N THR A 141 -5.93 -23.86 -4.83
CA THR A 141 -6.46 -25.23 -4.81
C THR A 141 -6.42 -25.81 -3.40
N LEU A 142 -7.24 -26.84 -3.16
CA LEU A 142 -7.43 -27.46 -1.84
C LEU A 142 -6.15 -28.02 -1.20
N ASP A 143 -5.12 -28.29 -2.00
CA ASP A 143 -3.81 -28.81 -1.59
C ASP A 143 -2.80 -27.72 -1.20
N MET A 144 -3.16 -26.44 -1.38
CA MET A 144 -2.33 -25.31 -0.97
C MET A 144 -2.61 -24.95 0.50
N ASN A 145 -1.56 -24.63 1.26
CA ASN A 145 -1.68 -24.26 2.68
C ASN A 145 -2.54 -23.00 2.86
N GLU A 146 -2.52 -22.11 1.87
CA GLU A 146 -3.27 -20.85 1.84
C GLU A 146 -4.78 -21.05 1.65
N TYR A 147 -5.23 -22.22 1.20
CA TYR A 147 -6.64 -22.45 0.85
C TYR A 147 -7.58 -22.14 1.99
N SER A 148 -7.33 -22.71 3.18
CA SER A 148 -8.23 -22.56 4.34
C SER A 148 -8.33 -21.12 4.80
N ILE A 149 -7.21 -20.39 4.79
CA ILE A 149 -7.14 -18.98 5.19
C ILE A 149 -7.91 -18.12 4.20
N MET A 150 -7.63 -18.29 2.90
CA MET A 150 -8.25 -17.49 1.85
C MET A 150 -9.75 -17.76 1.73
N LYS A 151 -10.14 -19.04 1.78
CA LYS A 151 -11.56 -19.42 1.78
C LYS A 151 -12.26 -18.85 3.02
N GLY A 152 -11.63 -18.95 4.19
CA GLY A 152 -12.13 -18.34 5.43
C GLY A 152 -12.38 -16.84 5.29
N LEU A 153 -11.42 -16.09 4.74
CA LEU A 153 -11.56 -14.65 4.49
C LEU A 153 -12.72 -14.32 3.54
N CYS A 154 -12.88 -15.10 2.46
CA CYS A 154 -13.95 -14.91 1.50
C CYS A 154 -15.35 -15.21 2.07
N ASP A 155 -15.43 -16.15 2.99
CA ASP A 155 -16.68 -16.60 3.64
C ASP A 155 -17.14 -15.67 4.77
N LEU A 156 -16.29 -14.74 5.24
CA LEU A 156 -16.70 -13.76 6.25
C LEU A 156 -17.84 -12.89 5.74
N SER A 157 -18.87 -12.70 6.57
CA SER A 157 -19.86 -11.65 6.36
C SER A 157 -19.21 -10.27 6.48
N PRO A 158 -19.83 -9.20 5.94
CA PRO A 158 -19.31 -7.84 6.10
C PRO A 158 -19.06 -7.44 7.56
N LYS A 159 -19.90 -7.92 8.49
CA LYS A 159 -19.73 -7.65 9.92
C LYS A 159 -18.52 -8.38 10.51
N GLU A 160 -18.32 -9.65 10.17
CA GLU A 160 -17.18 -10.42 10.66
C GLU A 160 -15.86 -9.89 10.08
N PHE A 161 -15.88 -9.45 8.83
CA PHE A 161 -14.73 -8.80 8.19
C PHE A 161 -14.32 -7.51 8.93
N GLU A 162 -15.27 -6.67 9.33
CA GLU A 162 -14.97 -5.47 10.12
C GLU A 162 -14.52 -5.80 11.55
N ILE A 163 -14.99 -6.89 12.16
CA ILE A 163 -14.47 -7.34 13.45
C ILE A 163 -13.00 -7.76 13.31
N LEU A 164 -12.68 -8.60 12.32
CA LEU A 164 -11.32 -9.07 12.06
C LEU A 164 -10.31 -7.92 11.93
N LYS A 165 -10.69 -6.83 11.25
CA LYS A 165 -9.82 -5.65 11.08
C LYS A 165 -9.52 -4.89 12.39
N ASN A 166 -10.40 -5.01 13.38
CA ASN A 166 -10.32 -4.25 14.63
C ASN A 166 -9.86 -5.10 15.82
N ASP A 167 -9.86 -6.42 15.67
CA ASP A 167 -9.48 -7.33 16.75
C ASP A 167 -7.95 -7.38 16.86
N LYS A 168 -7.45 -6.91 18.00
CA LYS A 168 -6.04 -7.04 18.38
C LYS A 168 -5.86 -8.42 19.01
N VAL A 169 -5.88 -9.46 18.18
CA VAL A 169 -5.63 -10.83 18.65
C VAL A 169 -4.15 -10.99 19.01
#